data_AF-A0A957ERU6-F1
#
_entry.id   AF-A0A957ERU6-F1
#
_cell.length_a   1.000
_cell.length_b   1.000
_cell.length_c   1.000
_cell.angle_alpha   90.00
_cell.angle_beta   90.00
_cell.angle_gamma   90.00
#
_symmetry.space_group_name_H-M   'P 1'
#
loop_
_entity.id
_entity.type
_entity.pdbx_description
1 polymer ?
#
loop_
_entity_poly.entity_id
_entity_poly.type
_entity_poly.pdbx_seq_one_letter_code
_entity_poly.pdbx_strand_id
1 'polypeptide(L)'
;QGARVAAAAMGVTIAIGPAVSGNAVAGIGGGGGLFFGPNGEIGAYGSVAGRVGVAISISATLQVTVVNGGPDRLNGSAVAVGGGGGELLVGGGAVLLTPDGDFLGISAQVGVGAGLTPLEAYVEAQETWTSTPVVAPPPLP
;
A
#
# COMPACT_ATOMS: atom_id res chain seq x y z
N GLN A 1 8.57 6.67 -15.08
CA GLN A 1 7.77 7.75 -15.70
C GLN A 1 6.29 7.37 -15.81
N GLY A 2 5.93 6.13 -16.14
CA GLY A 2 4.52 5.69 -16.27
C GLY A 2 3.62 5.96 -15.05
N ALA A 3 4.08 5.69 -13.82
CA ALA A 3 3.26 5.93 -12.61
C ALA A 3 2.88 7.41 -12.42
N ARG A 4 3.79 8.36 -12.74
CA ARG A 4 3.50 9.79 -12.65
C ARG A 4 2.46 10.24 -13.68
N VAL A 5 2.58 9.75 -14.91
CA VAL A 5 1.63 10.06 -15.98
C VAL A 5 0.25 9.48 -15.65
N ALA A 6 0.21 8.25 -15.14
CA ALA A 6 -1.04 7.60 -14.71
C ALA A 6 -1.71 8.32 -13.53
N ALA A 7 -0.91 8.74 -12.54
CA ALA A 7 -1.39 9.54 -11.39
C ALA A 7 -2.05 10.84 -11.85
N ALA A 8 -1.38 11.60 -12.72
CA ALA A 8 -1.90 12.85 -13.26
C ALA A 8 -3.14 12.65 -14.14
N ALA A 9 -3.14 11.62 -15.00
CA ALA A 9 -4.27 11.36 -15.90
C ALA A 9 -5.54 10.92 -15.15
N MET A 10 -5.41 10.24 -14.01
CA MET A 10 -6.54 9.70 -13.25
C MET A 10 -6.89 10.52 -12.00
N GLY A 11 -6.12 11.57 -11.67
CA GLY A 11 -6.35 12.35 -10.45
C GLY A 11 -6.14 11.53 -9.17
N VAL A 12 -5.19 10.60 -9.20
CA VAL A 12 -4.90 9.67 -8.08
C VAL A 12 -3.48 9.86 -7.58
N THR A 13 -3.22 9.37 -6.37
CA THR A 13 -1.86 9.20 -5.85
C THR A 13 -1.46 7.74 -5.89
N ILE A 14 -0.29 7.47 -6.47
CA ILE A 14 0.28 6.12 -6.59
C ILE A 14 1.49 6.02 -5.67
N ALA A 15 1.42 5.13 -4.68
CA ALA A 15 2.52 4.78 -3.79
C ALA A 15 3.12 3.44 -4.17
N ILE A 16 4.46 3.35 -4.22
CA ILE A 16 5.20 2.14 -4.60
C ILE A 16 6.35 1.96 -3.61
N GLY A 17 6.46 0.79 -3.00
CA GLY A 17 7.55 0.54 -2.06
C GLY A 17 7.64 -0.90 -1.58
N PRO A 18 8.77 -1.30 -1.00
CA PRO A 18 8.86 -2.55 -0.25
C PRO A 18 7.96 -2.52 0.99
N ALA A 19 7.37 -3.67 1.29
CA ALA A 19 6.60 -3.94 2.49
C ALA A 19 6.99 -5.30 3.07
N VAL A 20 7.11 -5.36 4.39
CA VAL A 20 7.37 -6.59 5.15
C VAL A 20 6.21 -6.84 6.10
N SER A 21 5.80 -8.10 6.24
CA SER A 21 4.77 -8.49 7.21
C SER A 21 5.13 -9.79 7.89
N GLY A 22 4.76 -9.90 9.17
CA GLY A 22 4.86 -11.11 9.97
C GLY A 22 3.53 -11.35 10.66
N ASN A 23 2.91 -12.49 10.36
CA ASN A 23 1.53 -12.80 10.74
C ASN A 23 1.47 -14.14 11.49
N ALA A 24 0.64 -14.17 12.53
CA ALA A 24 0.00 -15.35 13.09
C ALA A 24 -1.51 -15.05 13.19
N VAL A 25 -2.22 -15.54 14.21
CA VAL A 25 -3.63 -15.12 14.47
C VAL A 25 -3.77 -13.59 14.55
N ALA A 26 -2.71 -12.91 14.99
CA ALA A 26 -2.49 -11.47 14.82
C ALA A 26 -1.07 -11.24 14.29
N GLY A 27 -0.84 -10.13 13.60
CA GLY A 27 0.41 -9.80 12.95
C GLY A 27 0.70 -8.31 12.93
N ILE A 28 1.94 -7.98 12.58
CA ILE A 28 2.38 -6.61 12.32
C ILE A 28 3.10 -6.54 10.98
N GLY A 29 2.97 -5.41 10.33
CA GLY A 29 3.64 -5.11 9.08
C GLY A 29 4.12 -3.68 9.02
N GLY A 30 5.04 -3.42 8.11
CA GLY A 30 5.52 -2.09 7.83
C GLY A 30 6.06 -2.02 6.42
N GLY A 31 5.93 -0.85 5.81
CA GLY A 31 6.38 -0.61 4.45
C GLY A 31 6.71 0.85 4.24
N GLY A 32 7.40 1.13 3.16
CA GLY A 32 7.72 2.50 2.80
C GLY A 32 8.29 2.56 1.41
N GLY A 33 8.29 3.75 0.83
CA GLY A 33 8.75 3.94 -0.54
C GLY A 33 8.47 5.33 -1.04
N LEU A 34 8.11 5.43 -2.32
CA LEU A 34 7.83 6.69 -2.99
C LEU A 34 6.35 6.80 -3.33
N PHE A 35 5.80 8.01 -3.25
CA PHE A 35 4.50 8.33 -3.81
C PHE A 35 4.63 9.31 -4.98
N PHE A 36 3.66 9.23 -5.89
CA PHE A 36 3.50 10.08 -7.05
C PHE A 36 2.10 10.66 -7.04
N GLY A 37 1.99 11.98 -6.85
CA GLY A 37 0.72 12.70 -6.79
C GLY A 37 0.21 13.15 -8.17
N PRO A 38 -1.07 13.55 -8.25
CA PRO A 38 -1.72 13.94 -9.49
C PRO A 38 -1.22 15.27 -10.07
N ASN A 39 -0.63 16.16 -9.26
CA ASN A 39 -0.08 17.44 -9.71
C ASN A 39 1.43 17.36 -10.00
N GLY A 40 1.98 16.15 -10.12
CA GLY A 40 3.40 15.92 -10.38
C GLY A 40 4.26 15.91 -9.12
N GLU A 41 3.65 15.86 -7.93
CA GLU A 41 4.33 15.70 -6.65
C GLU A 41 5.06 14.35 -6.60
N ILE A 42 6.26 14.36 -6.02
CA ILE A 42 6.98 13.14 -5.65
C ILE A 42 7.44 13.30 -4.21
N GLY A 43 7.20 12.28 -3.39
CA GLY A 43 7.72 12.24 -2.03
C GLY A 43 7.93 10.83 -1.54
N ALA A 44 8.37 10.69 -0.31
CA ALA A 44 8.50 9.41 0.37
C ALA A 44 7.28 9.15 1.26
N TYR A 45 6.95 7.88 1.46
CA TYR A 45 5.98 7.47 2.47
C TYR A 45 6.55 6.35 3.35
N GLY A 46 6.05 6.27 4.57
CA GLY A 46 6.24 5.16 5.49
C GLY A 46 4.90 4.73 6.06
N SER A 47 4.78 3.48 6.45
CA SER A 47 3.57 2.89 6.99
C SER A 47 3.87 1.81 8.02
N VAL A 48 3.00 1.70 9.01
CA VAL A 48 2.94 0.56 9.93
C VAL A 48 1.52 0.03 9.96
N ALA A 49 1.39 -1.25 10.26
CA ALA A 49 0.11 -1.89 10.23
C ALA A 49 -0.02 -2.99 11.28
N GLY A 50 -1.21 -3.07 11.88
CA GLY A 50 -1.63 -4.19 12.71
C GLY A 50 -2.65 -5.03 11.94
N ARG A 51 -2.39 -6.32 11.82
CA ARG A 51 -3.22 -7.27 11.07
C ARG A 51 -3.87 -8.28 12.00
N VAL A 52 -5.13 -8.62 11.75
CA VAL A 52 -5.80 -9.76 12.39
C VAL A 52 -6.38 -10.65 11.29
N GLY A 53 -6.14 -11.96 11.39
CA GLY A 53 -6.58 -12.91 10.37
C GLY A 53 -6.01 -14.31 10.55
N VAL A 54 -6.36 -15.20 9.63
CA VAL A 54 -5.83 -16.56 9.57
C VAL A 54 -4.63 -16.55 8.62
N ALA A 55 -3.47 -16.15 9.14
CA ALA A 55 -2.24 -16.04 8.36
C ALA A 55 -1.06 -16.38 9.28
N ILE A 56 -0.40 -17.53 9.10
CA ILE A 56 0.89 -17.81 9.76
C ILE A 56 1.97 -17.69 8.70
N SER A 57 2.52 -16.49 8.56
CA SER A 57 3.41 -16.17 7.44
C SER A 57 4.41 -15.05 7.76
N ILE A 58 5.54 -15.08 7.07
CA ILE A 58 6.47 -13.93 6.97
C ILE A 58 6.67 -13.65 5.48
N SER A 59 6.50 -12.39 5.07
CA SER A 59 6.61 -11.99 3.68
C SER A 59 7.42 -10.71 3.50
N ALA A 60 8.14 -10.64 2.38
CA ALA A 60 8.75 -9.43 1.84
C ALA A 60 8.19 -9.22 0.42
N THR A 61 7.54 -8.08 0.22
CA THR A 61 6.79 -7.79 -1.00
C THR A 61 7.12 -6.42 -1.55
N LEU A 62 6.93 -6.27 -2.86
CA LEU A 62 6.76 -4.97 -3.49
C LEU A 62 5.27 -4.66 -3.52
N GLN A 63 4.89 -3.53 -2.93
CA GLN A 63 3.51 -3.07 -2.84
C GLN A 63 3.30 -1.86 -3.74
N VAL A 64 2.15 -1.85 -4.42
CA VAL A 64 1.63 -0.73 -5.18
C VAL A 64 0.27 -0.37 -4.64
N THR A 65 0.13 0.86 -4.17
CA THR A 65 -1.11 1.40 -3.61
C THR A 65 -1.57 2.58 -4.44
N VAL A 66 -2.85 2.63 -4.77
CA VAL A 66 -3.48 3.71 -5.52
C VAL A 66 -4.61 4.27 -4.69
N VAL A 67 -4.52 5.54 -4.31
CA VAL A 67 -5.57 6.25 -3.56
C VAL A 67 -6.16 7.37 -4.39
N ASN A 68 -7.44 7.63 -4.19
CA ASN A 68 -8.11 8.75 -4.86
C ASN A 68 -7.55 10.08 -4.34
N GLY A 69 -7.31 11.03 -5.24
CA GLY A 69 -6.94 12.39 -4.89
C GLY A 69 -5.45 12.59 -4.61
N GLY A 70 -5.14 13.64 -3.84
CA GLY A 70 -3.78 14.08 -3.57
C GLY A 70 -3.05 13.25 -2.50
N PRO A 71 -1.74 13.49 -2.32
CA PRO A 71 -0.90 12.74 -1.37
C PRO A 71 -1.38 12.81 0.08
N ASP A 72 -2.14 13.84 0.44
CA ASP A 72 -2.75 13.98 1.77
C ASP A 72 -3.69 12.81 2.10
N ARG A 73 -4.32 12.20 1.09
CA ARG A 73 -5.18 11.01 1.27
C ARG A 73 -4.39 9.75 1.61
N LEU A 74 -3.09 9.74 1.33
CA LEU A 74 -2.22 8.65 1.74
C LEU A 74 -1.83 8.76 3.22
N ASN A 75 -2.04 9.92 3.87
CA ASN A 75 -1.60 10.18 5.23
C ASN A 75 -2.71 9.87 6.24
N GLY A 76 -2.32 9.31 7.38
CA GLY A 76 -3.21 8.98 8.50
C GLY A 76 -3.62 7.51 8.52
N SER A 77 -4.73 7.26 9.23
CA SER A 77 -5.21 5.92 9.49
C SER A 77 -6.11 5.39 8.37
N ALA A 78 -5.97 4.12 8.02
CA ALA A 78 -6.81 3.43 7.05
C ALA A 78 -7.11 2.00 7.50
N VAL A 79 -8.20 1.43 6.99
CA VAL A 79 -8.53 0.01 7.14
C VAL A 79 -8.37 -0.66 5.79
N ALA A 80 -7.48 -1.64 5.72
CA ALA A 80 -7.30 -2.49 4.57
C ALA A 80 -8.03 -3.81 4.77
N VAL A 81 -8.92 -4.14 3.83
CA VAL A 81 -9.60 -5.44 3.78
C VAL A 81 -9.12 -6.16 2.53
N GLY A 82 -8.46 -7.30 2.73
CA GLY A 82 -7.71 -7.93 1.66
C GLY A 82 -7.57 -9.42 1.79
N GLY A 83 -7.02 -9.98 0.72
CA GLY A 83 -6.72 -11.39 0.63
C GLY A 83 -5.50 -11.61 -0.24
N GLY A 84 -4.79 -12.68 0.07
CA GLY A 84 -3.60 -13.08 -0.66
C GLY A 84 -3.35 -14.56 -0.50
N GLY A 85 -2.26 -15.03 -1.07
CA GLY A 85 -1.89 -16.42 -0.95
C GLY A 85 -0.64 -16.73 -1.74
N GLY A 86 -0.22 -17.97 -1.59
CA GLY A 86 0.98 -18.51 -2.21
C GLY A 86 2.01 -18.98 -1.19
N GLU A 87 2.87 -19.86 -1.66
CA GLU A 87 3.96 -20.45 -0.89
C GLU A 87 5.24 -20.15 -1.68
N LEU A 88 6.24 -19.58 -1.02
CA LEU A 88 7.47 -19.04 -1.62
C LEU A 88 7.26 -17.79 -2.50
N LEU A 89 6.32 -17.83 -3.45
CA LEU A 89 5.82 -16.67 -4.18
C LEU A 89 4.47 -16.26 -3.60
N VAL A 90 4.41 -15.05 -3.07
CA VAL A 90 3.20 -14.52 -2.43
C VAL A 90 2.66 -13.34 -3.23
N GLY A 91 1.35 -13.30 -3.38
CA GLY A 91 0.63 -12.21 -4.03
C GLY A 91 -0.65 -11.89 -3.28
N GLY A 92 -1.13 -10.66 -3.40
CA GLY A 92 -2.37 -10.27 -2.76
C GLY A 92 -2.87 -8.90 -3.19
N GLY A 93 -4.09 -8.61 -2.78
CA GLY A 93 -4.71 -7.31 -2.99
C GLY A 93 -5.64 -6.95 -1.85
N ALA A 94 -5.85 -5.65 -1.67
CA ALA A 94 -6.72 -5.11 -0.65
C ALA A 94 -7.47 -3.87 -1.15
N VAL A 95 -8.66 -3.68 -0.59
CA VAL A 95 -9.38 -2.41 -0.66
C VAL A 95 -9.02 -1.60 0.57
N LEU A 96 -8.76 -0.31 0.39
CA LEU A 96 -8.45 0.64 1.45
C LEU A 96 -9.66 1.53 1.72
N LEU A 97 -10.02 1.65 2.99
CA LEU A 97 -11.11 2.44 3.49
C LEU A 97 -10.60 3.43 4.55
N THR A 98 -11.26 4.57 4.69
CA THR A 98 -11.10 5.42 5.88
C THR A 98 -11.69 4.71 7.11
N PRO A 99 -11.35 5.13 8.34
CA PRO A 99 -11.96 4.60 9.55
C PRO A 99 -13.50 4.75 9.58
N ASP A 100 -14.03 5.75 8.88
CA ASP A 100 -15.47 6.01 8.72
C ASP A 100 -16.13 5.12 7.65
N GLY A 101 -15.34 4.37 6.88
CA GLY A 101 -15.80 3.44 5.85
C GLY A 101 -15.84 4.02 4.42
N ASP A 102 -15.32 5.23 4.19
CA ASP A 102 -15.24 5.81 2.85
C ASP A 102 -14.15 5.11 2.03
N PHE A 103 -14.41 4.95 0.73
CA PHE A 103 -13.42 4.37 -0.17
C PHE A 103 -12.21 5.29 -0.34
N LEU A 104 -11.04 4.77 0.01
CA LEU A 104 -9.76 5.47 -0.13
C LEU A 104 -9.03 5.04 -1.41
N GLY A 105 -8.99 3.73 -1.68
CA GLY A 105 -8.18 3.20 -2.76
C GLY A 105 -8.05 1.68 -2.78
N ILE A 106 -7.06 1.22 -3.53
CA ILE A 106 -6.71 -0.20 -3.66
C ILE A 106 -5.21 -0.39 -3.49
N SER A 107 -4.83 -1.58 -3.06
CA SER A 107 -3.43 -2.00 -2.98
C SER A 107 -3.26 -3.38 -3.59
N ALA A 108 -2.12 -3.58 -4.25
CA ALA A 108 -1.68 -4.86 -4.80
C ALA A 108 -0.24 -5.10 -4.38
N GLN A 109 0.10 -6.36 -4.09
CA GLN A 109 1.44 -6.74 -3.66
C GLN A 109 1.87 -8.05 -4.30
N VAL A 110 3.18 -8.15 -4.55
CA VAL A 110 3.82 -9.37 -5.01
C VAL A 110 5.21 -9.48 -4.39
N GLY A 111 5.62 -10.70 -4.04
CA GLY A 111 6.96 -10.92 -3.55
C GLY A 111 7.19 -12.34 -3.10
N VAL A 112 8.00 -12.48 -2.07
CA VAL A 112 8.41 -13.77 -1.53
C VAL A 112 8.01 -13.88 -0.07
N GLY A 113 7.59 -15.07 0.33
CA GLY A 113 7.16 -15.31 1.70
C GLY A 113 7.09 -16.79 2.01
N ALA A 114 7.19 -17.10 3.29
CA ALA A 114 6.93 -18.43 3.82
C ALA A 114 5.60 -18.34 4.59
N GLY A 115 4.58 -19.03 4.09
CA GLY A 115 3.28 -19.17 4.75
C GLY A 115 2.94 -20.64 4.93
N LEU A 116 2.18 -20.97 5.97
CA LEU A 116 1.67 -22.32 6.20
C LEU A 116 0.29 -22.56 5.59
N THR A 117 -0.27 -21.54 4.95
CA THR A 117 -1.63 -21.54 4.39
C THR A 117 -1.60 -21.07 2.95
N PRO A 118 -2.19 -21.81 2.00
CA PRO A 118 -2.19 -21.44 0.59
C PRO A 118 -3.06 -20.21 0.28
N LEU A 119 -4.01 -19.88 1.16
CA LEU A 119 -4.90 -18.73 1.06
C LEU A 119 -4.97 -18.01 2.41
N GLU A 120 -4.87 -16.68 2.38
CA GLU A 120 -4.94 -15.80 3.53
C GLU A 120 -6.02 -14.73 3.29
N ALA A 121 -6.83 -14.48 4.31
CA ALA A 121 -7.76 -13.37 4.35
C ALA A 121 -7.51 -12.57 5.62
N TYR A 122 -7.52 -11.24 5.51
CA TYR A 122 -7.15 -10.38 6.62
C TYR A 122 -7.87 -9.04 6.60
N VAL A 123 -7.97 -8.48 7.81
CA VAL A 123 -8.28 -7.07 8.03
C VAL A 123 -7.08 -6.44 8.72
N GLU A 124 -6.70 -5.25 8.26
CA GLU A 124 -5.49 -4.58 8.70
C GLU A 124 -5.78 -3.10 8.98
N ALA A 125 -5.44 -2.66 10.18
CA ALA A 125 -5.42 -1.24 10.53
C ALA A 125 -4.04 -0.70 10.19
N GLN A 126 -3.98 0.31 9.32
CA GLN A 126 -2.75 0.91 8.83
C GLN A 126 -2.65 2.36 9.30
N GLU A 127 -1.45 2.80 9.62
CA GLU A 127 -1.09 4.19 9.85
C GLU A 127 0.02 4.55 8.86
N THR A 128 -0.18 5.60 8.07
CA THR A 128 0.76 6.02 7.02
C THR A 128 1.15 7.48 7.18
N TRP A 129 2.42 7.78 6.89
CA TRP A 129 2.97 9.14 6.92
C TRP A 129 3.68 9.43 5.62
N THR A 130 3.57 10.68 5.16
CA THR A 130 4.21 11.17 3.94
C THR A 130 5.24 12.25 4.26
N SER A 131 6.32 12.29 3.49
CA SER A 131 7.26 13.41 3.53
C SER A 131 6.68 14.64 2.85
N THR A 132 7.28 15.80 3.09
CA THR A 132 7.05 16.99 2.26
C THR A 132 7.31 16.63 0.79
N PRO A 133 6.33 16.83 -0.12
CA PRO A 133 6.52 16.51 -1.53
C PRO A 133 7.48 17.50 -2.17
N VAL A 134 8.34 17.00 -3.05
CA VAL A 134 9.05 17.83 -4.02
C VAL A 134 8.16 17.93 -5.25
N VAL A 135 7.83 19.16 -5.65
CA VAL A 135 7.20 19.42 -6.95
C VAL A 135 8.27 19.19 -8.00
N ALA A 136 8.17 18.10 -8.75
CA ALA A 136 9.04 17.93 -9.91
C ALA A 136 8.62 18.95 -10.99
N PRO A 137 9.58 19.57 -11.70
CA PRO A 137 9.26 20.49 -12.78
C PRO A 137 8.31 19.82 -13.79
N PRO A 138 7.40 20.59 -14.42
CA PRO A 138 6.46 20.05 -15.39
C PRO A 138 7.22 19.25 -16.46
N PRO A 139 6.64 18.17 -17.02
CA PRO A 139 7.25 17.49 -18.15
C PRO A 139 7.55 18.53 -19.23
N LEU A 140 8.79 18.54 -19.74
CA LEU A 140 9.10 19.38 -20.90
C LEU A 140 8.20 18.94 -22.07
N PRO A 141 7.67 19.91 -22.84
CA PRO A 141 6.79 19.64 -23.99
C PRO A 141 7.48 18.80 -25.08
#